data_AF-A0A946VYP9-F1
#
_entry.id   AF-A0A946VYP9-F1
#
_cell.length_a   1.000
_cell.length_b   1.000
_cell.length_c   1.000
_cell.angle_alpha   90.00
_cell.angle_beta   90.00
_cell.angle_gamma   90.00
#
_symmetry.space_group_name_H-M   'P 1'
#
loop_
_entity.id
_entity.type
_entity.pdbx_description
1 polymer ?
#
loop_
_entity_poly.entity_id
_entity_poly.type
_entity_poly.pdbx_seq_one_letter_code
_entity_poly.pdbx_strand_id
1 'polypeptide(L)'
;MTTLYLYTEEIEKFSAYPKDLQEGWTVEEEKMTATDSAEERSMRMQLMHLRDPKLKEFLDSAEHNPAAKDVATILHSTDLQGVDDADLAELFFALGPKVITLLIGFMLKDIKTDDDIEGIVSIALIRHKLLEAFQS
;
A
#
# COMPACT_ATOMS: atom_id res chain seq x y z
N MET A 1 -9.74 18.86 -3.74
CA MET A 1 -8.35 18.55 -4.11
C MET A 1 -7.98 17.31 -3.35
N THR A 2 -7.43 16.31 -4.03
CA THR A 2 -7.11 15.02 -3.41
C THR A 2 -5.65 15.03 -2.99
N THR A 3 -5.39 14.66 -1.73
CA THR A 3 -4.05 14.72 -1.14
C THR A 3 -3.30 13.41 -1.34
N LEU A 4 -2.08 13.51 -1.86
CA LEU A 4 -1.14 12.42 -2.07
C LEU A 4 -0.06 12.48 -0.98
N TYR A 5 -0.20 11.62 0.04
CA TYR A 5 0.72 11.54 1.17
C TYR A 5 1.95 10.71 0.81
N LEU A 6 3.12 11.33 0.67
CA LEU A 6 4.34 10.66 0.22
C LEU A 6 5.51 10.93 1.16
N TYR A 7 6.37 9.94 1.39
CA TYR A 7 7.67 10.17 2.03
C TYR A 7 8.56 11.02 1.12
N THR A 8 9.57 11.66 1.70
CA THR A 8 10.53 12.49 0.95
C THR A 8 11.10 11.78 -0.29
N GLU A 9 11.50 10.51 -0.15
CA GLU A 9 12.03 9.70 -1.26
C GLU A 9 10.99 9.33 -2.33
N GLU A 10 9.70 9.34 -1.99
CA GLU A 10 8.60 9.10 -2.90
C GLU A 10 8.20 10.38 -3.63
N ILE A 11 8.25 11.53 -2.94
CA ILE A 11 8.08 12.87 -3.54
C ILE A 11 9.13 13.09 -4.62
N GLU A 12 10.39 12.74 -4.36
CA GLU A 12 11.47 12.85 -5.35
C GLU A 12 11.17 12.02 -6.61
N LYS A 13 10.63 10.80 -6.44
CA LYS A 13 10.23 9.94 -7.57
C LYS A 13 9.04 10.52 -8.32
N PHE A 14 8.02 10.98 -7.61
CA PHE A 14 6.82 11.57 -8.23
C PHE A 14 7.15 12.86 -9.00
N SER A 15 8.03 13.70 -8.44
CA SER A 15 8.46 14.96 -9.05
C SER A 15 9.28 14.78 -10.34
N ALA A 16 9.78 13.56 -10.60
CA ALA A 16 10.52 13.23 -11.82
C ALA A 16 9.60 12.97 -13.04
N TYR A 17 8.30 12.76 -12.83
CA TYR A 17 7.33 12.59 -13.91
C TYR A 17 7.05 13.91 -14.65
N PRO A 18 6.51 13.89 -15.88
CA PRO A 18 6.15 15.11 -16.58
C PRO A 18 5.02 15.87 -15.85
N LYS A 19 4.92 17.19 -16.10
CA LYS A 19 4.05 18.09 -15.31
C LYS A 19 2.57 17.80 -15.46
N ASP A 20 2.15 17.28 -16.61
CA ASP A 20 0.76 16.88 -16.86
C ASP A 20 0.26 15.87 -15.82
N LEU A 21 1.09 14.88 -15.48
CA LEU A 21 0.80 13.89 -14.44
C LEU A 21 0.90 14.47 -13.02
N GLN A 22 1.59 15.59 -12.83
CA GLN A 22 1.69 16.24 -11.51
C GLN A 22 0.53 17.22 -11.24
N GLU A 23 -0.10 17.74 -12.29
CA GLU A 23 -1.18 18.71 -12.17
C GLU A 23 -2.44 18.09 -11.53
N GLY A 24 -3.13 18.86 -10.69
CA GLY A 24 -4.36 18.41 -10.02
C GLY A 24 -4.19 17.74 -8.67
N TRP A 25 -2.96 17.35 -8.30
CA TRP A 25 -2.66 16.65 -7.04
C TRP A 25 -2.03 17.58 -5.99
N THR A 26 -2.44 17.44 -4.72
CA THR A 26 -1.77 18.09 -3.60
C THR A 26 -0.84 17.09 -2.94
N VAL A 27 0.47 17.29 -3.04
CA VAL A 27 1.45 16.41 -2.39
C VAL A 27 1.72 16.90 -0.97
N GLU A 28 1.48 16.04 0.02
CA GLU A 28 1.83 16.28 1.41
C GLU A 28 2.91 15.29 1.86
N GLU A 29 3.89 15.80 2.61
CA GLU A 29 4.97 14.97 3.15
C GLU A 29 4.45 14.10 4.30
N GLU A 30 4.57 12.78 4.14
CA GLU A 30 4.34 11.81 5.21
C GLU A 30 5.54 11.83 6.17
N LYS A 31 5.28 12.16 7.44
CA LYS A 31 6.30 12.31 8.49
C LYS A 31 6.21 11.22 9.55
N MET A 32 5.10 10.49 9.61
CA MET A 32 4.93 9.38 10.52
C MET A 32 5.77 8.19 10.04
N THR A 33 6.35 7.44 10.98
CA THR A 33 7.18 6.29 10.65
C THR A 33 6.52 4.99 11.10
N ALA A 34 6.67 3.95 10.30
CA ALA A 34 6.15 2.63 10.61
C ALA A 34 7.04 1.92 11.65
N THR A 35 6.51 1.74 12.86
CA THR A 35 7.16 1.00 13.95
C THR A 35 6.87 -0.50 13.92
N ASP A 36 5.85 -0.92 13.16
CA ASP A 36 5.33 -2.29 13.05
C ASP A 36 6.42 -3.36 12.83
N SER A 37 6.56 -4.27 13.79
CA SER A 37 7.53 -5.39 13.77
C SER A 37 7.10 -6.51 12.82
N ALA A 38 8.03 -7.42 12.51
CA ALA A 38 7.70 -8.59 11.69
C ALA A 38 6.75 -9.53 12.43
N GLU A 39 6.88 -9.62 13.75
CA GLU A 39 6.06 -10.41 14.65
C GLU A 39 4.62 -9.89 14.71
N GLU A 40 4.42 -8.58 14.86
CA GLU A 40 3.11 -7.95 14.85
C GLU A 40 2.40 -8.15 13.50
N ARG A 41 3.12 -7.99 12.38
CA ARG A 41 2.59 -8.30 11.05
C ARG A 41 2.19 -9.78 10.93
N SER A 42 3.08 -10.69 11.33
CA SER A 42 2.80 -12.14 11.28
C SER A 42 1.54 -12.49 12.08
N MET A 43 1.39 -11.92 13.28
CA MET A 43 0.20 -12.09 14.10
C MET A 43 -1.06 -11.59 13.39
N ARG A 44 -1.05 -10.39 12.79
CA ARG A 44 -2.24 -9.90 12.06
C ARG A 44 -2.57 -10.76 10.83
N MET A 45 -1.56 -11.23 10.10
CA MET A 45 -1.76 -12.14 8.97
C MET A 45 -2.42 -13.45 9.38
N GLN A 46 -2.04 -14.02 10.53
CA GLN A 46 -2.65 -15.25 11.07
C GLN A 46 -4.08 -15.06 11.58
N LEU A 47 -4.43 -13.84 12.00
CA LEU A 47 -5.76 -13.49 12.51
C LEU A 47 -6.71 -13.00 11.40
N MET A 48 -6.24 -12.95 10.15
CA MET A 48 -7.01 -12.46 9.02
C MET A 48 -8.05 -13.49 8.56
N HIS A 49 -9.27 -13.04 8.32
CA HIS A 49 -10.43 -13.85 7.97
C HIS A 49 -10.97 -13.47 6.59
N LEU A 50 -10.16 -13.77 5.56
CA LEU A 50 -10.53 -13.52 4.17
C LEU A 50 -11.67 -14.42 3.70
N ARG A 51 -12.59 -13.85 2.93
CA ARG A 51 -13.71 -14.57 2.30
C ARG A 51 -13.39 -14.87 0.84
N ASP A 52 -12.81 -13.90 0.16
CA ASP A 52 -12.46 -13.92 -1.25
C ASP A 52 -11.39 -14.99 -1.53
N PRO A 53 -11.66 -15.94 -2.46
CA PRO A 53 -10.69 -16.97 -2.83
C PRO A 53 -9.36 -16.42 -3.37
N LYS A 54 -9.38 -15.31 -4.13
CA LYS A 54 -8.15 -14.70 -4.69
C LYS A 54 -7.24 -14.23 -3.57
N LEU A 55 -7.81 -13.64 -2.51
CA LEU A 55 -7.02 -13.18 -1.37
C LEU A 55 -6.47 -14.33 -0.54
N LYS A 56 -7.16 -15.48 -0.50
CA LYS A 56 -6.62 -16.69 0.14
C LYS A 56 -5.40 -17.23 -0.60
N GLU A 57 -5.46 -17.28 -1.94
CA GLU A 57 -4.30 -17.67 -2.75
C GLU A 57 -3.11 -16.70 -2.58
N PHE A 58 -3.40 -15.40 -2.46
CA PHE A 58 -2.40 -14.40 -2.09
C PHE A 58 -1.79 -14.70 -0.72
N LEU A 59 -2.61 -14.97 0.29
CA LEU A 59 -2.16 -15.24 1.66
C LEU A 59 -1.24 -16.47 1.69
N ASP A 60 -1.67 -17.56 1.05
CA ASP A 60 -0.87 -18.78 0.92
C ASP A 60 0.49 -18.46 0.27
N SER A 61 0.51 -17.64 -0.78
CA SER A 61 1.76 -17.24 -1.46
C SER A 61 2.65 -16.36 -0.58
N ALA A 62 2.06 -15.47 0.22
CA ALA A 62 2.75 -14.54 1.10
C ALA A 62 3.34 -15.25 2.35
N GLU A 63 2.66 -16.26 2.89
CA GLU A 63 3.18 -17.05 4.03
C GLU A 63 4.49 -17.77 3.71
N HIS A 64 4.65 -18.23 2.47
CA HIS A 64 5.88 -18.86 2.01
C HIS A 64 7.01 -17.86 1.68
N ASN A 65 6.71 -16.54 1.70
CA ASN A 65 7.64 -15.46 1.36
C ASN A 65 7.56 -14.32 2.40
N PRO A 66 8.16 -14.48 3.60
CA PRO A 66 7.88 -13.62 4.75
C PRO A 66 8.45 -12.20 4.67
N ALA A 67 9.33 -11.94 3.70
CA ALA A 67 9.95 -10.63 3.55
C ALA A 67 8.95 -9.62 2.97
N ALA A 68 8.85 -8.45 3.60
CA ALA A 68 7.87 -7.42 3.22
C ALA A 68 7.95 -7.00 1.73
N LYS A 69 9.15 -7.05 1.15
CA LYS A 69 9.38 -6.75 -0.27
C LYS A 69 8.75 -7.80 -1.19
N ASP A 70 8.85 -9.08 -0.82
CA ASP A 70 8.30 -10.17 -1.62
C ASP A 70 6.78 -10.13 -1.56
N VAL A 71 6.21 -9.91 -0.37
CA VAL A 71 4.77 -9.72 -0.17
C VAL A 71 4.23 -8.53 -0.98
N ALA A 72 4.90 -7.38 -0.94
CA ALA A 72 4.51 -6.22 -1.73
C ALA A 72 4.57 -6.48 -3.26
N THR A 73 5.54 -7.29 -3.71
CA THR A 73 5.67 -7.66 -5.12
C THR A 73 4.51 -8.57 -5.55
N ILE A 74 4.18 -9.58 -4.75
CA ILE A 74 3.05 -10.47 -5.00
C ILE A 74 1.76 -9.65 -5.06
N LEU A 75 1.54 -8.75 -4.09
CA LEU A 75 0.36 -7.91 -4.04
C LEU A 75 0.22 -7.00 -5.27
N HIS A 76 1.32 -6.40 -5.71
CA HIS A 76 1.33 -5.57 -6.92
C HIS A 76 0.95 -6.36 -8.19
N SER A 77 1.25 -7.66 -8.22
CA SER A 77 0.86 -8.55 -9.33
C SER A 77 -0.52 -9.20 -9.18
N THR A 78 -1.19 -9.00 -8.03
CA THR A 78 -2.48 -9.63 -7.73
C THR A 78 -3.61 -8.77 -8.30
N ASP A 79 -4.51 -9.39 -9.07
CA ASP A 79 -5.73 -8.73 -9.53
C ASP A 79 -6.76 -8.65 -8.40
N LEU A 80 -6.87 -7.45 -7.81
CA LEU A 80 -7.83 -7.14 -6.74
C LEU A 80 -9.20 -6.67 -7.28
N GLN A 81 -9.42 -6.71 -8.60
CA GLN A 81 -10.70 -6.31 -9.16
C GLN A 81 -11.82 -7.25 -8.69
N GLY A 82 -12.87 -6.64 -8.15
CA GLY A 82 -14.06 -7.33 -7.67
C GLY A 82 -13.93 -7.96 -6.29
N VAL A 83 -12.81 -7.76 -5.60
CA VAL A 83 -12.66 -8.12 -4.18
C VAL A 83 -13.51 -7.17 -3.34
N ASP A 84 -14.19 -7.71 -2.33
CA ASP A 84 -15.03 -6.93 -1.42
C ASP A 84 -14.22 -5.96 -0.56
N ASP A 85 -14.78 -4.78 -0.30
CA ASP A 85 -14.11 -3.71 0.44
C ASP A 85 -13.71 -4.14 1.86
N ALA A 86 -14.49 -5.01 2.52
CA ALA A 86 -14.17 -5.48 3.86
C ALA A 86 -12.92 -6.38 3.86
N ASP A 87 -12.81 -7.24 2.86
CA ASP A 87 -11.68 -8.14 2.66
C ASP A 87 -10.41 -7.37 2.28
N LEU A 88 -10.53 -6.34 1.44
CA LEU A 88 -9.41 -5.43 1.12
C LEU A 88 -8.95 -4.66 2.36
N ALA A 89 -9.88 -4.13 3.15
CA ALA A 89 -9.54 -3.43 4.39
C ALA A 89 -8.79 -4.34 5.36
N GLU A 90 -9.24 -5.58 5.51
CA GLU A 90 -8.60 -6.57 6.37
C GLU A 90 -7.19 -6.94 5.87
N LEU A 91 -7.04 -7.13 4.55
CA LEU A 91 -5.75 -7.35 3.92
C LEU A 91 -4.76 -6.22 4.19
N PHE A 92 -5.13 -4.96 3.92
CA PHE A 92 -4.23 -3.83 4.13
C PHE A 92 -3.85 -3.65 5.60
N PHE A 93 -4.81 -3.89 6.51
CA PHE A 93 -4.53 -3.90 7.95
C PHE A 93 -3.52 -4.99 8.34
N ALA A 94 -3.70 -6.20 7.83
CA ALA A 94 -2.81 -7.32 8.12
C ALA A 94 -1.38 -7.05 7.62
N LEU A 95 -1.25 -6.56 6.39
CA LEU A 95 0.04 -6.22 5.77
C LEU A 95 0.78 -5.10 6.49
N GLY A 96 0.05 -4.10 6.98
CA GLY A 96 0.58 -2.97 7.72
C GLY A 96 1.34 -1.94 6.87
N PRO A 97 1.71 -0.80 7.49
CA PRO A 97 2.24 0.36 6.77
C PRO A 97 3.59 0.13 6.07
N LYS A 98 4.41 -0.82 6.56
CA LYS A 98 5.70 -1.16 5.94
C LYS A 98 5.53 -1.79 4.56
N VAL A 99 4.64 -2.77 4.44
CA VAL A 99 4.37 -3.44 3.15
C VAL A 99 3.72 -2.46 2.19
N ILE A 100 2.78 -1.64 2.67
CA ILE A 100 2.09 -0.64 1.85
C ILE A 100 3.07 0.44 1.34
N THR A 101 4.05 0.84 2.14
CA THR A 101 5.12 1.74 1.68
C THR A 101 5.90 1.14 0.50
N LEU A 102 6.23 -0.15 0.56
CA LEU A 102 6.91 -0.84 -0.54
C LEU A 102 6.01 -0.93 -1.79
N LEU A 103 4.70 -1.17 -1.61
CA LEU A 103 3.72 -1.18 -2.69
C LEU A 103 3.65 0.17 -3.41
N ILE A 104 3.53 1.27 -2.66
CA ILE A 104 3.57 2.64 -3.21
C ILE A 104 4.85 2.85 -4.01
N GLY A 105 5.99 2.42 -3.47
CA GLY A 105 7.28 2.49 -4.16
C GLY A 105 7.37 1.65 -5.45
N PHE A 106 6.58 0.58 -5.59
CA PHE A 106 6.45 -0.17 -6.85
C PHE A 106 5.54 0.57 -7.83
N MET A 107 4.36 1.01 -7.39
CA MET A 107 3.41 1.73 -8.23
C MET A 107 4.00 3.04 -8.79
N LEU A 108 4.78 3.77 -7.98
CA LEU A 108 5.48 5.00 -8.39
C LEU A 108 6.52 4.77 -9.49
N LYS A 109 6.89 3.54 -9.85
CA LYS A 109 7.84 3.26 -10.96
C LYS A 109 7.15 3.09 -12.30
N ASP A 110 5.84 2.86 -12.31
CA ASP A 110 5.10 2.43 -13.49
C ASP A 110 3.94 3.38 -13.85
N ILE A 111 3.95 4.61 -13.33
CA ILE A 111 2.91 5.62 -13.60
C ILE A 111 2.89 5.98 -15.09
N LYS A 112 1.71 5.87 -15.70
CA LYS A 112 1.48 6.23 -17.11
C LYS A 112 0.26 7.12 -17.29
N THR A 113 -0.65 7.12 -16.33
CA THR A 113 -1.98 7.73 -16.41
C THR A 113 -2.40 8.35 -15.08
N ASP A 114 -3.41 9.21 -15.10
CA ASP A 114 -4.01 9.78 -13.88
C ASP A 114 -4.65 8.69 -13.00
N ASP A 115 -5.24 7.64 -13.62
CA ASP A 115 -5.80 6.49 -12.91
C ASP A 115 -4.73 5.76 -12.06
N ASP A 116 -3.49 5.69 -12.55
CA ASP A 116 -2.38 5.12 -11.77
C ASP A 116 -2.11 5.96 -10.51
N ILE A 117 -2.20 7.29 -10.64
CA ILE A 117 -2.00 8.23 -9.53
C ILE A 117 -3.17 8.15 -8.54
N GLU A 118 -4.41 8.01 -9.01
CA GLU A 118 -5.58 7.77 -8.16
C GLU A 118 -5.42 6.49 -7.32
N GLY A 119 -4.88 5.44 -7.94
CA GLY A 119 -4.50 4.22 -7.23
C GLY A 119 -3.49 4.49 -6.13
N ILE A 120 -2.41 5.21 -6.44
CA ILE A 120 -1.36 5.55 -5.47
C ILE A 120 -1.91 6.42 -4.35
N VAL A 121 -2.74 7.41 -4.64
CA VAL A 121 -3.43 8.26 -3.67
C VAL A 121 -4.24 7.41 -2.69
N SER A 122 -5.02 6.47 -3.19
CA SER A 122 -5.85 5.59 -2.35
C SER A 122 -5.00 4.75 -1.41
N ILE A 123 -3.94 4.14 -1.92
CA ILE A 123 -3.01 3.32 -1.14
C ILE A 123 -2.20 4.18 -0.14
N ALA A 124 -1.77 5.38 -0.54
CA ALA A 124 -1.09 6.35 0.32
C ALA A 124 -1.97 6.82 1.48
N LEU A 125 -3.27 7.05 1.22
CA LEU A 125 -4.23 7.37 2.26
C LEU A 125 -4.40 6.21 3.25
N ILE A 126 -4.48 4.97 2.77
CA ILE A 126 -4.53 3.79 3.65
C ILE A 126 -3.27 3.70 4.53
N ARG A 127 -2.07 3.89 3.94
CA ARG A 127 -0.83 3.96 4.72
C ARG A 127 -0.92 5.02 5.82
N HIS A 128 -1.32 6.23 5.46
CA HIS A 128 -1.45 7.35 6.38
C HIS A 128 -2.37 6.99 7.55
N LYS A 129 -3.55 6.42 7.27
CA LYS A 129 -4.51 5.99 8.30
C LYS A 129 -3.99 4.87 9.20
N LEU A 130 -3.22 3.93 8.66
CA LEU A 130 -2.58 2.88 9.47
C LEU A 130 -1.48 3.44 10.35
N LEU A 131 -0.69 4.40 9.86
CA LEU A 131 0.31 5.10 10.66
C LEU A 131 -0.32 5.88 11.82
N GLU A 132 -1.41 6.61 11.57
CA GLU A 132 -2.18 7.29 12.63
C GLU A 132 -2.66 6.29 13.69
N ALA A 133 -3.24 5.16 13.25
CA ALA A 133 -3.81 4.15 14.16
C ALA A 133 -2.75 3.39 14.97
N PHE A 134 -1.53 3.22 14.46
CA PHE A 134 -0.47 2.46 15.15
C PHE A 134 0.38 3.34 16.08
N GLN A 135 0.20 4.66 16.03
CA GLN A 135 0.91 5.63 16.89
C GLN A 135 0.04 6.20 18.02
N SER A 136 -1.27 5.94 18.01
CA SER A 136 -2.22 6.30 19.08
C SER A 136 -2.20 5.31 20.24
#